data_AF-A0A074LD71-F1
#
_entry.id   AF-A0A074LD71-F1
#
_cell.length_a   1.000
_cell.length_b   1.000
_cell.length_c   1.000
_cell.angle_alpha   90.00
_cell.angle_beta   90.00
_cell.angle_gamma   90.00
#
_symmetry.space_group_name_H-M   'P 1'
#
loop_
_entity.id
_entity.type
_entity.pdbx_description
1 polymer ?
#
loop_
_entity_poly.entity_id
_entity_poly.type
_entity_poly.pdbx_seq_one_letter_code
_entity_poly.pdbx_strand_id
1 'polypeptide(L)'
;MRFGLNKIIIIIACSLLLPAMTHAQLKPHLGETSRKMNTAIDAMESGQYEKANHIFREIIESKVPLPSEMPYYFAETLFRIGQYDNSANFLNKYLEINGFKGDNYDAAKMLEEKLIQPLSAIKACSYCDRKGYRYLTCSTCNGAKSLEQACNVCKGKAIVGCSRCAASGMVTKKNVFNIMEYYECDRCEGKGRLTCHACEGSKIVHSKCRTCNGSGTIGSDELCDHLEHKH
;
A
#
# COMPACT_ATOMS: atom_id res chain seq x y z
N MET A 1 -26.45 -95.05 -4.47
CA MET A 1 -25.50 -93.94 -4.54
C MET A 1 -25.99 -92.82 -3.64
N ARG A 2 -25.20 -92.50 -2.60
CA ARG A 2 -25.32 -91.35 -1.68
C ARG A 2 -25.04 -90.07 -2.49
N PHE A 3 -25.47 -88.84 -2.20
CA PHE A 3 -25.61 -88.00 -1.00
C PHE A 3 -26.58 -86.84 -1.39
N GLY A 4 -27.27 -86.08 -0.55
CA GLY A 4 -27.07 -85.74 0.85
C GLY A 4 -27.20 -84.22 1.03
N LEU A 5 -28.38 -83.80 1.49
CA LEU A 5 -28.76 -82.66 2.35
C LEU A 5 -27.84 -81.41 2.50
N ASN A 6 -28.47 -80.25 2.27
CA ASN A 6 -28.42 -78.99 3.03
C ASN A 6 -27.25 -78.77 4.01
N LYS A 7 -26.40 -77.78 3.72
CA LYS A 7 -25.57 -77.05 4.69
C LYS A 7 -25.70 -75.54 4.41
N ILE A 8 -26.39 -74.83 5.28
CA ILE A 8 -25.83 -73.94 6.33
C ILE A 8 -25.49 -72.55 5.78
N ILE A 9 -26.33 -71.61 6.24
CA ILE A 9 -26.24 -70.16 6.16
C ILE A 9 -25.02 -69.66 6.96
N ILE A 10 -24.57 -68.44 6.65
CA ILE A 10 -23.59 -67.56 7.33
C ILE A 10 -22.21 -67.55 6.67
N ILE A 11 -21.98 -66.60 5.75
CA ILE A 11 -20.70 -65.87 5.64
C ILE A 11 -20.98 -64.39 5.33
N ILE A 12 -20.96 -63.59 6.40
CA ILE A 12 -20.26 -62.30 6.58
C ILE A 12 -20.30 -61.33 5.39
N ALA A 13 -21.25 -60.39 5.47
CA ALA A 13 -21.16 -59.09 4.80
C ALA A 13 -20.21 -58.19 5.61
N CYS A 14 -19.03 -57.91 5.06
CA CYS A 14 -18.20 -56.78 5.46
C CYS A 14 -17.48 -56.25 4.22
N SER A 15 -18.28 -55.73 3.30
CA SER A 15 -17.81 -54.98 2.13
C SER A 15 -17.26 -53.63 2.60
N LEU A 16 -15.93 -53.61 2.72
CA LEU A 16 -15.03 -52.47 2.53
C LEU A 16 -15.70 -51.18 2.01
N LEU A 17 -16.09 -50.31 2.93
CA LEU A 17 -16.28 -48.89 2.68
C LEU A 17 -14.91 -48.21 2.74
N LEU A 18 -14.17 -48.27 1.63
CA LEU A 18 -13.08 -47.34 1.37
C LEU A 18 -13.71 -46.00 0.97
N PRO A 19 -13.58 -44.91 1.74
CA PRO A 19 -13.97 -43.61 1.25
C PRO A 19 -13.05 -43.27 0.08
N ALA A 20 -13.61 -43.17 -1.12
CA ALA A 20 -12.94 -42.55 -2.24
C ALA A 20 -12.59 -41.12 -1.82
N MET A 21 -11.31 -40.86 -1.56
CA MET A 21 -10.82 -39.50 -1.43
C MET A 21 -11.00 -38.83 -2.79
N THR A 22 -12.13 -38.16 -2.97
CA THR A 22 -12.36 -37.23 -4.04
C THR A 22 -11.29 -36.15 -3.93
N HIS A 23 -10.26 -36.28 -4.76
CA HIS A 23 -9.41 -35.16 -5.06
C HIS A 23 -10.33 -34.14 -5.73
N ALA A 24 -10.66 -33.06 -5.03
CA ALA A 24 -11.26 -31.91 -5.63
C ALA A 24 -10.24 -31.37 -6.66
N GLN A 25 -10.33 -31.85 -7.90
CA GLN A 25 -9.61 -31.27 -9.01
C GLN A 25 -10.23 -29.90 -9.24
N LEU A 26 -9.50 -28.85 -8.86
CA LEU A 26 -9.75 -27.49 -9.29
C LEU A 26 -9.70 -27.52 -10.83
N LYS A 27 -10.86 -27.63 -11.49
CA LYS A 27 -10.92 -27.60 -12.96
C LYS A 27 -10.38 -26.24 -13.39
N PRO A 28 -9.35 -26.16 -14.24
CA PRO A 28 -8.84 -24.89 -14.67
C PRO A 28 -9.92 -24.20 -15.52
N HIS A 29 -10.38 -23.02 -15.10
CA HIS A 29 -11.35 -22.14 -15.79
C HIS A 29 -10.73 -21.50 -17.07
N LEU A 30 -9.95 -22.28 -17.84
CA LEU A 30 -9.22 -21.82 -19.03
C LEU A 30 -10.15 -21.25 -20.10
N GLY A 31 -11.35 -21.83 -20.26
CA GLY A 31 -12.34 -21.36 -21.24
C GLY A 31 -12.91 -19.97 -20.93
N GLU A 32 -13.12 -19.66 -19.65
CA GLU A 32 -13.64 -18.34 -19.24
C GLU A 32 -12.57 -17.26 -19.39
N THR A 33 -11.34 -17.58 -18.99
CA THR A 33 -10.17 -16.70 -19.11
C THR A 33 -9.88 -16.37 -20.58
N SER A 34 -9.89 -17.38 -21.45
CA SER A 34 -9.65 -17.20 -22.89
C SER A 34 -10.75 -16.35 -23.55
N ARG A 35 -12.01 -16.53 -23.15
CA ARG A 35 -13.11 -15.70 -23.67
C ARG A 35 -12.95 -14.23 -23.25
N LYS A 36 -12.67 -13.97 -21.96
CA LYS A 36 -12.42 -12.60 -21.47
C LYS A 36 -11.21 -11.98 -22.16
N MET A 37 -10.16 -12.75 -22.37
CA MET A 37 -8.96 -12.32 -23.11
C MET A 37 -9.33 -11.84 -24.52
N ASN A 38 -10.06 -12.65 -25.29
CA ASN A 38 -10.49 -12.27 -26.63
C ASN A 38 -11.37 -11.01 -26.60
N THR A 39 -12.32 -10.92 -25.66
CA THR A 39 -13.15 -9.71 -25.51
C THR A 39 -12.32 -8.46 -25.19
N ALA A 40 -11.24 -8.59 -24.42
CA ALA A 40 -10.32 -7.49 -24.12
C ALA A 40 -9.54 -7.07 -25.38
N ILE A 41 -9.06 -8.04 -26.17
CA ILE A 41 -8.37 -7.78 -27.46
C ILE A 41 -9.33 -7.09 -28.43
N ASP A 42 -10.55 -7.60 -28.62
CA ASP A 42 -11.55 -7.01 -29.50
C ASP A 42 -11.85 -5.55 -29.11
N ALA A 43 -11.94 -5.28 -27.80
CA ALA A 43 -12.13 -3.92 -27.29
C ALA A 43 -10.92 -3.03 -27.57
N MET A 44 -9.70 -3.54 -27.41
CA MET A 44 -8.46 -2.84 -27.72
C MET A 44 -8.35 -2.51 -29.22
N GLU A 45 -8.61 -3.47 -30.10
CA GLU A 45 -8.59 -3.30 -31.56
C GLU A 45 -9.66 -2.30 -32.04
N SER A 46 -10.79 -2.25 -31.32
CA SER A 46 -11.86 -1.27 -31.56
C SER A 46 -11.57 0.12 -30.96
N GLY A 47 -10.38 0.35 -30.39
CA GLY A 47 -9.98 1.62 -29.77
C GLY A 47 -10.64 1.91 -28.41
N GLN A 48 -11.38 0.96 -27.84
CA GLN A 48 -12.05 1.08 -26.54
C GLN A 48 -11.10 0.72 -25.39
N TYR A 49 -9.99 1.45 -25.28
CA TYR A 49 -8.88 1.08 -24.38
C TYR A 49 -9.26 1.06 -22.90
N GLU A 50 -10.16 1.94 -22.43
CA GLU A 50 -10.61 1.89 -21.03
C GLU A 50 -11.44 0.63 -20.72
N LYS A 51 -12.27 0.21 -21.68
CA LYS A 51 -13.02 -1.05 -21.57
C LYS A 51 -12.07 -2.24 -21.58
N ALA A 52 -11.08 -2.25 -22.48
CA ALA A 52 -10.05 -3.28 -22.51
C ALA A 52 -9.29 -3.35 -21.18
N ASN A 53 -8.87 -2.20 -20.65
CA ASN A 53 -8.20 -2.07 -19.35
C ASN A 53 -9.04 -2.66 -18.21
N HIS A 54 -10.33 -2.35 -18.15
CA HIS A 54 -11.24 -2.95 -17.17
C HIS A 54 -11.27 -4.49 -17.27
N ILE A 55 -11.45 -5.03 -18.47
CA ILE A 55 -11.52 -6.49 -18.68
C ILE A 55 -10.18 -7.16 -18.33
N PHE A 56 -9.04 -6.57 -18.70
CA PHE A 56 -7.73 -7.11 -18.32
C PHE A 56 -7.54 -7.14 -16.80
N ARG A 57 -8.01 -6.12 -16.08
CA ARG A 57 -7.96 -6.10 -14.61
C ARG A 57 -8.85 -7.19 -14.00
N GLU A 58 -10.07 -7.40 -14.53
CA GLU A 58 -10.92 -8.52 -14.10
C GLU A 58 -10.25 -9.89 -14.29
N ILE A 59 -9.51 -10.07 -15.39
CA ILE A 59 -8.75 -11.32 -15.62
C ILE A 59 -7.70 -11.50 -14.53
N ILE A 60 -6.93 -10.46 -14.20
CA ILE A 60 -5.90 -10.50 -13.14
C ILE A 60 -6.54 -10.80 -11.78
N GLU A 61 -7.66 -10.16 -11.47
CA GLU A 61 -8.39 -10.33 -10.20
C GLU A 61 -8.96 -11.74 -10.03
N SER A 62 -9.25 -12.44 -11.12
CA SER A 62 -9.74 -13.82 -11.08
C SER A 62 -8.71 -14.85 -10.57
N LYS A 63 -7.43 -14.45 -10.41
CA LYS A 63 -6.32 -15.28 -9.90
C LYS A 63 -6.08 -16.59 -10.66
N VAL A 64 -6.60 -16.70 -11.87
CA VAL A 64 -6.36 -17.82 -12.78
C VAL A 64 -4.99 -17.67 -13.46
N PRO A 65 -4.39 -18.77 -13.95
CA PRO A 65 -3.18 -18.69 -14.77
C PRO A 65 -3.41 -17.77 -15.98
N LEU A 66 -2.53 -16.78 -16.13
CA LEU A 66 -2.61 -15.80 -17.22
C LEU A 66 -2.00 -16.38 -18.51
N PRO A 67 -2.63 -16.16 -19.68
CA PRO A 67 -1.99 -16.45 -20.96
C PRO A 67 -0.66 -15.69 -21.10
N SER A 68 0.36 -16.33 -21.68
CA SER A 68 1.70 -15.73 -21.77
C SER A 68 1.77 -14.49 -22.66
N GLU A 69 0.85 -14.35 -23.63
CA GLU A 69 0.71 -13.17 -24.49
C GLU A 69 -0.09 -12.02 -23.84
N MET A 70 -0.87 -12.29 -22.79
CA MET A 70 -1.72 -11.28 -22.15
C MET A 70 -0.97 -10.03 -21.67
N PRO A 71 0.24 -10.14 -21.07
CA PRO A 71 1.00 -8.96 -20.64
C PRO A 71 1.33 -7.99 -21.78
N TYR A 72 1.53 -8.47 -23.01
CA TYR A 72 1.78 -7.58 -24.16
C TYR A 72 0.55 -6.73 -24.48
N TYR A 73 -0.60 -7.36 -24.70
CA TYR A 73 -1.84 -6.64 -25.04
C TYR A 73 -2.28 -5.68 -23.94
N PHE A 74 -2.08 -6.07 -22.68
CA PHE A 74 -2.38 -5.18 -21.57
C PHE A 74 -1.40 -4.01 -21.50
N ALA A 75 -0.10 -4.23 -21.73
CA ALA A 75 0.88 -3.16 -21.83
C ALA A 75 0.54 -2.15 -22.94
N GLU A 76 0.16 -2.62 -24.12
CA GLU A 76 -0.27 -1.74 -25.21
C GLU A 76 -1.52 -0.94 -24.84
N THR A 77 -2.51 -1.58 -24.23
CA THR A 77 -3.72 -0.92 -23.73
C THR A 77 -3.38 0.18 -22.71
N LEU A 78 -2.51 -0.12 -21.75
CA LEU A 78 -2.07 0.84 -20.72
C LEU A 78 -1.30 2.02 -21.31
N PHE A 79 -0.49 1.78 -22.34
CA PHE A 79 0.21 2.85 -23.07
C PHE A 79 -0.79 3.82 -23.72
N ARG A 80 -1.84 3.29 -24.34
CA ARG A 80 -2.85 4.09 -25.06
C ARG A 80 -3.68 4.99 -24.14
N ILE A 81 -3.84 4.60 -22.88
CA ILE A 81 -4.53 5.40 -21.85
C ILE A 81 -3.56 6.21 -20.97
N GLY A 82 -2.28 6.28 -21.32
CA GLY A 82 -1.28 7.10 -20.61
C GLY A 82 -0.76 6.52 -19.29
N GLN A 83 -1.10 5.27 -18.95
CA GLN A 83 -0.56 4.57 -17.77
C GLN A 83 0.82 3.97 -18.08
N TYR A 84 1.80 4.83 -18.38
CA TYR A 84 3.09 4.43 -18.95
C TYR A 84 3.94 3.56 -18.01
N ASP A 85 3.98 3.84 -16.71
CA ASP A 85 4.73 3.01 -15.75
C ASP A 85 4.15 1.58 -15.68
N ASN A 86 2.82 1.47 -15.57
CA ASN A 86 2.14 0.17 -15.60
C ASN A 86 2.40 -0.56 -16.93
N SER A 87 2.30 0.16 -18.06
CA SER A 87 2.61 -0.38 -19.39
C SER A 87 4.01 -0.99 -19.44
N ALA A 88 5.02 -0.25 -18.98
CA ALA A 88 6.41 -0.72 -18.93
C ALA A 88 6.58 -1.96 -18.04
N ASN A 89 5.91 -2.01 -16.89
CA ASN A 89 5.97 -3.16 -15.99
C ASN A 89 5.39 -4.43 -16.63
N PHE A 90 4.25 -4.35 -17.32
CA PHE A 90 3.66 -5.48 -18.03
C PHE A 90 4.46 -5.88 -19.27
N LEU A 91 5.03 -4.92 -19.99
CA LEU A 91 5.89 -5.17 -21.13
C LEU A 91 7.18 -5.91 -20.73
N ASN A 92 7.81 -5.49 -19.63
CA ASN A 92 8.96 -6.20 -19.06
C ASN A 92 8.59 -7.64 -18.71
N LYS A 93 7.40 -7.85 -18.13
CA LYS A 93 6.94 -9.20 -17.79
C LYS A 93 6.69 -10.05 -19.02
N TYR A 94 6.14 -9.47 -20.09
CA TYR A 94 5.99 -10.15 -21.39
C TYR A 94 7.34 -10.66 -21.92
N LEU A 95 8.33 -9.77 -21.97
CA LEU A 95 9.67 -10.07 -22.47
C LEU A 95 10.40 -11.10 -21.58
N GLU A 96 10.18 -11.07 -20.27
CA GLU A 96 10.73 -12.06 -19.32
C GLU A 96 10.16 -13.47 -19.56
N ILE A 97 8.84 -13.58 -19.76
CA ILE A 97 8.16 -14.87 -19.91
C ILE A 97 8.43 -15.48 -21.29
N ASN A 98 8.28 -14.70 -22.36
CA ASN A 98 8.28 -15.20 -23.73
C ASN A 98 9.64 -15.07 -24.42
N GLY A 99 10.46 -14.08 -24.01
CA GLY A 99 11.73 -13.77 -24.67
C GLY A 99 11.54 -13.46 -26.16
N PHE A 100 12.54 -13.81 -26.96
CA PHE A 100 12.53 -13.65 -28.42
C PHE A 100 11.56 -14.59 -29.16
N LYS A 101 10.88 -15.50 -28.45
CA LYS A 101 9.95 -16.48 -29.03
C LYS A 101 8.49 -16.05 -28.95
N GLY A 102 8.20 -14.91 -28.31
CA GLY A 102 6.84 -14.40 -28.20
C GLY A 102 6.31 -13.92 -29.55
N ASP A 103 5.04 -14.17 -29.82
CA ASP A 103 4.40 -13.82 -31.09
C ASP A 103 4.43 -12.30 -31.36
N ASN A 104 4.41 -11.51 -30.30
CA ASN A 104 4.43 -10.04 -30.32
C ASN A 104 5.82 -9.46 -29.96
N TYR A 105 6.92 -10.22 -30.10
CA TYR A 105 8.25 -9.74 -29.71
C TYR A 105 8.66 -8.42 -30.39
N ASP A 106 8.52 -8.33 -31.71
CA ASP A 106 8.91 -7.12 -32.46
C ASP A 106 8.05 -5.92 -32.06
N ALA A 107 6.74 -6.13 -31.91
CA ALA A 107 5.82 -5.08 -31.46
C ALA A 107 6.11 -4.66 -30.01
N ALA A 108 6.49 -5.60 -29.13
CA ALA A 108 6.94 -5.34 -27.78
C ALA A 108 8.20 -4.47 -27.75
N LYS A 109 9.17 -4.72 -28.65
CA LYS A 109 10.37 -3.86 -28.79
C LYS A 109 10.04 -2.46 -29.29
N MET A 110 9.14 -2.33 -30.25
CA MET A 110 8.65 -1.02 -30.67
C MET A 110 7.93 -0.28 -29.54
N LEU A 111 7.17 -0.98 -28.69
CA LEU A 111 6.51 -0.38 -27.53
C LEU A 111 7.52 0.06 -26.45
N GLU A 112 8.56 -0.74 -26.22
CA GLU A 112 9.68 -0.41 -25.31
C GLU A 112 10.33 0.92 -25.70
N GLU A 113 10.59 1.13 -27.00
CA GLU A 113 11.11 2.39 -27.53
C GLU A 113 10.13 3.56 -27.33
N LYS A 114 8.85 3.36 -27.62
CA LYS A 114 7.80 4.39 -27.45
C LYS A 114 7.64 4.84 -26.00
N LEU A 115 7.93 3.97 -25.04
CA LEU A 115 7.83 4.26 -23.60
C LEU A 115 8.96 5.15 -23.08
N ILE A 116 10.10 5.25 -23.78
CA ILE A 116 11.28 6.01 -23.32
C ILE A 116 10.92 7.47 -23.03
N GLN A 117 10.30 8.15 -24.00
CA GLN A 117 9.96 9.56 -23.88
C GLN A 117 8.96 9.84 -22.74
N PRO A 118 7.76 9.21 -22.69
CA PRO A 118 6.80 9.49 -21.63
C PRO A 118 7.33 9.12 -20.22
N LEU A 119 8.08 8.03 -20.08
CA LEU A 119 8.70 7.69 -18.80
C LEU A 119 9.76 8.71 -18.38
N SER A 120 10.52 9.25 -19.33
CA SER A 120 11.45 10.36 -19.06
C SER A 120 10.70 11.63 -18.64
N ALA A 121 9.57 11.93 -19.26
CA ALA A 121 8.74 13.08 -18.90
C ALA A 121 8.17 12.95 -17.46
N ILE A 122 7.72 11.75 -17.07
CA ILE A 122 7.29 11.45 -15.69
C ILE A 122 8.44 11.69 -14.72
N LYS A 123 9.63 11.15 -14.99
CA LYS A 123 10.81 11.31 -14.12
C LYS A 123 11.25 12.77 -13.96
N ALA A 124 11.09 13.58 -15.01
CA ALA A 124 11.46 14.99 -14.99
C ALA A 124 10.39 15.90 -14.37
N CYS A 125 9.16 15.41 -14.18
CA CYS A 125 8.05 16.22 -13.70
C CYS A 125 8.04 16.33 -12.17
N SER A 126 8.00 17.56 -11.65
CA SER A 126 7.87 17.83 -10.22
C SER A 126 6.47 17.58 -9.66
N TYR A 127 5.47 17.46 -10.53
CA TYR A 127 4.07 17.28 -10.16
C TYR A 127 3.60 15.84 -10.21
N CYS A 128 4.38 14.95 -10.82
CA CYS A 128 4.00 13.54 -10.91
C CYS A 128 4.72 12.73 -9.84
N ASP A 129 4.05 11.69 -9.35
CA ASP A 129 4.70 10.61 -8.65
C ASP A 129 5.58 9.78 -9.60
N ARG A 130 6.27 8.79 -9.05
CA ARG A 130 7.15 7.93 -9.84
C ARG A 130 6.43 7.11 -10.92
N LYS A 131 5.12 6.95 -10.81
CA LYS A 131 4.28 6.15 -11.70
C LYS A 131 3.56 6.99 -12.76
N GLY A 132 3.59 8.31 -12.64
CA GLY A 132 2.93 9.25 -13.57
C GLY A 132 1.58 9.78 -13.09
N TYR A 133 1.22 9.58 -11.82
CA TYR A 133 0.02 10.17 -11.22
C TYR A 133 0.31 11.53 -10.58
N ARG A 134 -0.69 12.40 -10.48
CA ARG A 134 -0.54 13.75 -9.95
C ARG A 134 -0.32 13.76 -8.43
N TYR A 135 0.57 14.64 -7.96
CA TYR A 135 0.59 15.06 -6.57
C TYR A 135 -0.50 16.11 -6.32
N LEU A 136 -1.29 15.88 -5.28
CA LEU A 136 -2.22 16.86 -4.74
C LEU A 136 -1.63 17.52 -3.50
N THR A 137 -2.02 18.76 -3.23
CA THR A 137 -1.67 19.45 -1.99
C THR A 137 -2.29 18.69 -0.81
N CYS A 138 -1.50 18.46 0.24
CA CYS A 138 -1.99 17.77 1.43
C CYS A 138 -3.08 18.61 2.12
N SER A 139 -4.33 18.13 2.09
CA SER A 139 -5.50 18.80 2.69
C SER A 139 -5.37 19.04 4.20
N THR A 140 -4.58 18.23 4.91
CA THR A 140 -4.42 18.37 6.36
C THR A 140 -3.53 19.55 6.74
N CYS A 141 -2.48 19.83 5.96
CA CYS A 141 -1.53 20.92 6.25
C CYS A 141 -1.53 22.03 5.19
N ASN A 142 -2.38 21.94 4.16
CA ASN A 142 -2.44 22.86 3.03
C ASN A 142 -1.06 23.16 2.41
N GLY A 143 -0.21 22.13 2.31
CA GLY A 143 1.15 22.27 1.79
C GLY A 143 2.18 22.83 2.78
N ALA A 144 1.79 23.21 3.99
CA ALA A 144 2.70 23.78 5.00
C ALA A 144 3.73 22.77 5.56
N LYS A 145 3.58 21.47 5.27
CA LYS A 145 4.47 20.36 5.69
C LYS A 145 4.50 20.08 7.20
N SER A 146 4.23 21.07 8.03
CA SER A 146 4.14 20.97 9.47
C SER A 146 2.75 21.34 9.98
N LEU A 147 2.39 20.80 11.14
CA LEU A 147 1.23 21.21 11.90
C LEU A 147 1.69 21.82 13.21
N GLU A 148 1.06 22.93 13.57
CA GLU A 148 1.20 23.52 14.90
C GLU A 148 0.30 22.77 15.87
N GLN A 149 0.89 22.31 16.96
CA GLN A 149 0.15 21.60 18.00
C GLN A 149 0.49 22.19 19.35
N ALA A 150 -0.49 22.22 20.25
CA ALA A 150 -0.24 22.56 21.63
C ALA A 150 0.83 21.62 22.19
N CYS A 151 1.82 22.18 22.88
CA CYS A 151 2.89 21.39 23.48
C CYS A 151 2.29 20.35 24.44
N ASN A 152 2.55 19.07 24.20
CA ASN A 152 1.99 17.97 24.99
C ASN A 152 2.43 18.00 26.46
N VAL A 153 3.60 18.59 26.73
CA VAL A 153 4.19 18.65 28.08
C VAL A 153 3.52 19.73 28.92
N CYS A 154 3.38 20.96 28.41
CA CYS A 154 2.71 22.04 29.15
C CYS A 154 1.21 22.18 28.84
N LYS A 155 0.68 21.42 27.87
CA LYS A 155 -0.69 21.52 27.36
C LYS A 155 -1.09 22.97 27.03
N GLY A 156 -0.19 23.69 26.34
CA GLY A 156 -0.38 25.10 25.98
C GLY A 156 -0.15 26.14 27.10
N LYS A 157 0.27 25.75 28.30
CA LYS A 157 0.42 26.67 29.45
C LYS A 157 1.78 27.36 29.57
N ALA A 158 2.75 27.06 28.69
CA ALA A 158 4.16 27.51 28.72
C ALA A 158 4.98 27.12 29.96
N ILE A 159 4.33 26.72 31.05
CA ILE A 159 4.94 26.47 32.36
C ILE A 159 4.60 25.04 32.80
N VAL A 160 5.55 24.38 33.46
CA VAL A 160 5.40 23.05 34.06
C VAL A 160 5.78 23.10 35.55
N GLY A 161 5.22 22.18 36.34
CA GLY A 161 5.62 22.04 37.74
C GLY A 161 7.08 21.58 37.85
N CYS A 162 7.82 22.11 38.82
CA CYS A 162 9.16 21.63 39.11
C CYS A 162 9.09 20.21 39.65
N SER A 163 9.64 19.24 38.92
CA SER A 163 9.61 17.82 39.32
C SER A 163 10.41 17.53 40.58
N ARG A 164 11.38 18.39 40.93
CA ARG A 164 12.23 18.22 42.11
C ARG A 164 11.49 18.50 43.43
N CYS A 165 10.58 19.47 43.43
CA CYS A 165 9.78 19.84 44.60
C CYS A 165 8.29 19.53 44.45
N ALA A 166 7.91 18.74 43.43
CA ALA A 166 6.50 18.45 43.11
C ALA A 166 5.62 19.71 43.05
N ALA A 167 6.17 20.78 42.47
CA ALA A 167 5.56 22.11 42.36
C ALA A 167 5.28 22.88 43.66
N SER A 168 5.80 22.44 44.81
CA SER A 168 5.62 23.15 46.09
C SER A 168 6.55 24.36 46.26
N GLY A 169 7.67 24.40 45.53
CA GLY A 169 8.76 25.37 45.75
C GLY A 169 9.72 24.97 46.86
N MET A 170 9.41 23.92 47.64
CA MET A 170 10.17 23.50 48.82
C MET A 170 10.56 22.01 48.74
N VAL A 171 11.75 21.67 49.22
CA VAL A 171 12.23 20.29 49.36
C VAL A 171 12.43 19.95 50.83
N THR A 172 12.01 18.76 51.24
CA THR A 172 12.15 18.29 52.61
C THR A 172 13.36 17.37 52.74
N LYS A 173 14.14 17.55 53.81
CA LYS A 173 15.28 16.70 54.16
C LYS A 173 15.23 16.35 55.64
N LYS A 174 15.64 15.13 55.99
CA LYS A 174 15.86 14.75 57.39
C LYS A 174 17.28 15.08 57.79
N ASN A 175 17.44 15.77 58.90
CA ASN A 175 18.76 16.01 59.49
C ASN A 175 19.23 14.80 60.30
N VAL A 176 20.43 14.89 60.89
CA VAL A 176 21.04 13.83 61.71
C VAL A 176 20.24 13.46 62.96
N PHE A 177 19.27 14.29 63.35
CA PHE A 177 18.36 14.06 64.49
C PHE A 177 16.98 13.54 64.05
N ASN A 178 16.82 13.09 62.79
CA ASN A 178 15.54 12.68 62.21
C ASN A 178 14.44 13.78 62.19
N ILE A 179 14.81 15.05 62.36
CA ILE A 179 13.88 16.17 62.24
C ILE A 179 13.74 16.54 60.78
N MET A 180 12.50 16.81 60.35
CA MET A 180 12.18 17.24 58.99
C MET A 180 12.45 18.74 58.85
N GLU A 181 13.34 19.11 57.93
CA GLU A 181 13.67 20.49 57.59
C GLU A 181 13.21 20.81 56.17
N TYR A 182 12.77 22.05 55.96
CA TYR A 182 12.26 22.55 54.69
C TYR A 182 13.27 23.51 54.09
N TYR A 183 13.64 23.27 52.84
CA TYR A 183 14.58 24.09 52.09
C TYR A 183 13.92 24.60 50.81
N GLU A 184 14.24 25.82 50.40
CA GLU A 184 13.84 26.28 49.08
C GLU A 184 14.42 25.39 47.98
N CYS A 185 13.61 25.11 46.96
CA CYS A 185 14.04 24.31 45.84
C CYS A 185 14.94 25.14 44.92
N ASP A 186 16.24 24.92 45.03
CA ASP A 186 17.31 25.43 44.15
C ASP A 186 16.98 25.37 42.64
N ARG A 187 16.37 24.29 42.15
CA ARG A 187 16.05 24.12 40.72
C ARG A 187 15.06 25.16 40.19
N CYS A 188 14.12 25.59 41.03
CA CYS A 188 13.05 26.52 40.65
C CYS A 188 13.06 27.82 41.47
N GLU A 189 14.11 28.04 42.26
CA GLU A 189 14.28 29.23 43.10
C GLU A 189 13.04 29.51 43.97
N GLY A 190 12.50 28.47 44.62
CA GLY A 190 11.30 28.61 45.45
C GLY A 190 9.97 28.79 44.69
N LYS A 191 9.96 28.98 43.37
CA LYS A 191 8.75 29.29 42.59
C LYS A 191 7.82 28.09 42.36
N GLY A 192 8.32 26.87 42.53
CA GLY A 192 7.60 25.62 42.26
C GLY A 192 7.28 25.37 40.78
N ARG A 193 7.61 26.29 39.89
CA ARG A 193 7.25 26.28 38.47
C ARG A 193 8.47 26.58 37.60
N LEU A 194 8.53 25.95 36.44
CA LEU A 194 9.60 26.13 35.46
C LEU A 194 9.00 26.38 34.08
N THR A 195 9.70 27.14 33.25
CA THR A 195 9.38 27.24 31.82
C THR A 195 9.43 25.83 31.21
N CYS A 196 8.46 25.52 30.35
CA CYS A 196 8.37 24.23 29.71
C CYS A 196 9.60 23.99 28.83
N HIS A 197 10.37 22.95 29.14
CA HIS A 197 11.57 22.57 28.38
C HIS A 197 11.27 22.10 26.95
N ALA A 198 10.05 21.61 26.68
CA ALA A 198 9.71 21.05 25.37
C ALA A 198 9.31 22.11 24.33
N CYS A 199 8.80 23.26 24.77
CA CYS A 199 8.43 24.35 23.87
C CYS A 199 9.12 25.68 24.21
N GLU A 200 9.97 25.69 25.23
CA GLU A 200 10.73 26.86 25.69
C GLU A 200 9.83 28.09 25.95
N GLY A 201 8.59 27.85 26.37
CA GLY A 201 7.60 28.90 26.64
C GLY A 201 6.75 29.31 25.44
N SER A 202 7.04 28.84 24.22
CA SER A 202 6.25 29.16 23.01
C SER A 202 4.84 28.58 23.03
N LYS A 203 4.57 27.57 23.87
CA LYS A 203 3.28 26.83 24.00
C LYS A 203 2.97 25.90 22.83
N ILE A 204 3.67 26.04 21.70
CA ILE A 204 3.44 25.32 20.45
C ILE A 204 4.64 24.44 20.13
N VAL A 205 4.39 23.33 19.44
CA VAL A 205 5.42 22.47 18.87
C VAL A 205 5.06 22.24 17.41
N HIS A 206 6.03 22.42 16.52
CA HIS A 206 5.89 22.07 15.12
C HIS A 206 6.20 20.59 14.96
N SER A 207 5.20 19.81 14.53
CA SER A 207 5.41 18.42 14.13
C SER A 207 5.25 18.29 12.63
N LYS A 208 5.93 17.31 12.02
CA LYS A 208 5.67 16.95 10.63
C LYS A 208 4.20 16.55 10.49
N CYS A 209 3.54 17.04 9.43
CA CYS A 209 2.19 16.62 9.14
C CYS A 209 2.15 15.09 8.97
N ARG A 210 1.33 14.40 9.77
CA ARG A 210 1.25 12.94 9.78
C ARG A 210 0.69 12.37 8.47
N THR A 211 -0.15 13.14 7.79
CA THR A 211 -0.79 12.72 6.53
C THR A 211 0.21 12.66 5.38
N CYS A 212 1.09 13.66 5.26
CA CYS A 212 2.06 13.74 4.17
C CYS A 212 3.51 13.45 4.59
N ASN A 213 3.74 13.12 5.87
CA ASN A 213 5.06 12.93 6.47
C ASN A 213 6.03 14.11 6.25
N GLY A 214 5.50 15.32 6.09
CA GLY A 214 6.28 16.53 5.83
C GLY A 214 6.64 16.79 4.37
N SER A 215 6.10 16.05 3.41
CA SER A 215 6.26 16.36 1.98
C SER A 215 5.41 17.57 1.54
N GLY A 216 4.26 17.77 2.17
CA GLY A 216 3.28 18.81 1.80
C GLY A 216 2.33 18.36 0.68
N THR A 217 2.56 17.20 0.07
CA THR A 217 1.77 16.64 -1.01
C THR A 217 1.32 15.21 -0.69
N ILE A 218 0.29 14.73 -1.39
CA ILE A 218 -0.22 13.36 -1.34
C ILE A 218 -0.38 12.86 -2.79
N GLY A 219 -0.21 11.56 -3.02
CA GLY A 219 -0.49 10.98 -4.34
C GLY A 219 -2.00 10.93 -4.61
N SER A 220 -2.41 11.11 -5.87
CA SER A 220 -3.77 10.87 -6.34
C SER A 220 -3.83 9.73 -7.34
N ASP A 221 -5.05 9.38 -7.75
CA ASP A 221 -5.31 8.42 -8.83
C ASP A 221 -5.46 9.12 -10.20
N GLU A 222 -5.31 10.45 -10.25
CA GLU A 222 -5.43 11.23 -11.48
C GLU A 222 -4.12 11.21 -12.25
N LEU A 223 -4.19 10.90 -13.55
CA LEU A 223 -3.02 10.95 -14.42
C LEU A 223 -2.49 12.37 -14.54
N CYS A 224 -1.17 12.50 -14.46
CA CYS A 224 -0.48 13.76 -14.53
C CYS A 224 -0.42 14.25 -15.99
N ASP A 225 -0.91 15.46 -16.23
CA ASP A 225 -0.83 16.14 -17.54
C ASP A 225 0.47 16.94 -17.73
N HIS A 226 1.37 16.90 -16.76
CA HIS A 226 2.64 17.65 -16.71
C HIS A 226 2.51 19.19 -16.75
N LEU A 227 1.31 19.74 -16.51
CA LEU A 227 1.08 21.19 -16.50
C LEU A 227 1.00 21.74 -15.07
N GLU A 228 1.41 22.99 -14.85
CA GLU A 228 1.19 23.62 -13.55
C GLU A 228 -0.31 23.93 -13.38
N HIS A 229 -0.92 23.44 -12.31
CA HIS A 229 -2.30 23.78 -11.94
C HIS A 229 -2.25 24.75 -10.78
N LYS A 230 -2.85 25.93 -10.94
CA LYS A 230 -3.05 26.86 -9.83
C LYS A 230 -4.29 26.40 -9.07
N HIS A 231 -4.09 25.97 -7.83
CA HIS A 231 -5.16 25.67 -6.87
C HIS A 231 -5.40 26.89 -5.97
#